data_AF-A0A937LTN3-F1
#
_entry.id   AF-A0A937LTN3-F1
#
_cell.length_a   1.000
_cell.length_b   1.000
_cell.length_c   1.000
_cell.angle_alpha   90.00
_cell.angle_beta   90.00
_cell.angle_gamma   90.00
#
_symmetry.space_group_name_H-M   'P 1'
#
loop_
_entity.id
_entity.type
_entity.pdbx_description
1 polymer ?
#
loop_
_entity_poly.entity_id
_entity_poly.type
_entity_poly.pdbx_seq_one_letter_code
_entity_poly.pdbx_strand_id
1 'polypeptide(L)' 'MILVKPIKNQILFILAAFISLSAFAQPDGAKIFKQNCTACHVIGETKLIGPGLKGVTEKRNKEWLKKWINNS' A
#
# COMPACT_ATOMS: atom_id res chain seq x y z
N MET A 1 -7.41 7.85 -50.70
CA MET A 1 -6.77 6.89 -49.77
C MET A 1 -6.64 7.57 -48.41
N ILE A 2 -7.59 7.33 -47.50
CA ILE A 2 -7.79 8.16 -46.30
C ILE A 2 -6.84 7.67 -45.17
N LEU A 3 -5.92 8.55 -44.76
CA LEU A 3 -4.98 8.38 -43.65
C LEU A 3 -5.66 8.60 -42.27
N VAL A 4 -6.65 7.77 -41.90
CA VAL A 4 -7.38 7.91 -40.60
C VAL A 4 -7.05 6.83 -39.56
N LYS A 5 -5.98 6.03 -39.76
CA LYS A 5 -5.55 5.01 -38.79
C LYS A 5 -4.32 5.45 -38.00
N PRO A 6 -4.48 6.34 -36.99
CA PRO A 6 -3.77 6.09 -35.73
C PRO A 6 -4.53 6.51 -34.44
N ILE A 7 -5.63 7.27 -34.53
CA ILE A 7 -6.25 7.93 -33.36
C ILE A 7 -6.92 6.92 -32.40
N LYS A 8 -7.57 5.86 -32.93
CA LYS A 8 -8.20 4.82 -32.10
C LYS A 8 -7.20 4.05 -31.24
N ASN A 9 -5.99 3.80 -31.76
CA ASN A 9 -4.92 3.12 -31.02
C ASN A 9 -4.28 4.07 -29.98
N GLN A 10 -4.22 5.37 -30.26
CA GLN A 10 -3.70 6.36 -29.32
C GLN A 10 -4.61 6.50 -28.08
N ILE A 11 -5.93 6.51 -28.26
CA ILE A 11 -6.90 6.54 -27.15
C ILE A 11 -6.75 5.28 -26.27
N LEU A 12 -6.57 4.12 -26.89
CA LEU A 12 -6.36 2.85 -26.17
C LEU A 12 -5.08 2.86 -25.33
N PHE A 13 -3.99 3.43 -25.87
CA PHE A 13 -2.72 3.60 -25.15
C PHE A 13 -2.83 4.58 -23.98
N ILE A 14 -3.55 5.70 -24.16
CA ILE A 14 -3.77 6.69 -23.10
C ILE A 14 -4.59 6.07 -21.97
N LEU A 15 -5.64 5.31 -22.28
CA LEU A 15 -6.48 4.65 -21.28
C LEU A 15 -5.69 3.60 -20.46
N ALA A 16 -4.82 2.83 -21.12
CA ALA A 16 -3.95 1.87 -20.45
C ALA A 16 -2.92 2.55 -19.54
N ALA A 17 -2.37 3.69 -19.95
CA ALA A 17 -1.43 4.46 -19.13
C ALA A 17 -2.08 5.02 -17.85
N PHE A 18 -3.36 5.42 -17.91
CA PHE A 18 -4.12 5.87 -16.74
C PHE A 18 -4.33 4.78 -15.69
N ILE A 19 -4.58 3.53 -16.13
CA ILE A 19 -4.73 2.39 -15.22
C ILE A 19 -3.41 2.09 -14.50
N SER A 20 -2.28 2.19 -15.20
CA SER A 20 -0.95 1.97 -14.61
C SER A 20 -0.55 2.99 -13.54
N LEU A 21 -1.17 4.17 -13.51
CA LEU A 21 -0.92 5.21 -12.50
C LEU A 21 -1.81 5.12 -11.26
N SER A 22 -2.73 4.16 -11.21
CA SER A 22 -3.65 4.02 -10.09
C SER A 22 -2.97 3.38 -8.87
N ALA A 23 -2.89 4.13 -7.77
CA ALA A 23 -2.42 3.62 -6.49
C ALA A 23 -3.60 3.05 -5.68
N PHE A 24 -3.69 1.72 -5.58
CA PHE A 24 -4.69 1.07 -4.74
C PHE A 24 -4.23 1.06 -3.28
N ALA A 25 -4.98 1.72 -2.39
CA ALA A 25 -4.83 1.50 -0.96
C ALA A 25 -5.39 0.12 -0.59
N GLN A 26 -4.73 -0.61 0.31
CA GLN A 26 -5.28 -1.87 0.82
C GLN A 26 -6.59 -1.58 1.54
N PRO A 27 -7.71 -2.24 1.16
CA PRO A 27 -9.04 -1.87 1.64
C PRO A 27 -9.26 -2.17 3.13
N ASP A 28 -8.42 -3.01 3.75
CA ASP A 28 -8.55 -3.34 5.18
C ASP A 28 -7.19 -3.64 5.85
N GLY A 29 -6.54 -2.59 6.34
CA GLY A 29 -5.30 -2.72 7.12
C GLY A 29 -5.47 -3.48 8.44
N ALA A 30 -6.66 -3.44 9.05
CA ALA A 30 -6.92 -4.13 10.31
C ALA A 30 -6.96 -5.66 10.10
N LYS A 31 -7.55 -6.13 9.01
CA LYS A 31 -7.52 -7.54 8.62
C LYS A 31 -6.09 -8.02 8.36
N ILE A 32 -5.29 -7.27 7.60
CA ILE A 32 -3.89 -7.61 7.33
C ILE A 32 -3.10 -7.70 8.65
N PHE A 33 -3.29 -6.74 9.55
CA PHE A 33 -2.64 -6.75 10.87
C PHE A 33 -3.01 -8.00 11.67
N LYS A 34 -4.30 -8.34 11.73
CA LYS A 34 -4.80 -9.55 12.41
C LYS A 34 -4.26 -10.85 11.81
N GLN A 35 -4.00 -10.88 10.50
CA GLN A 35 -3.52 -12.09 9.84
C GLN A 35 -2.01 -12.30 10.00
N ASN A 36 -1.22 -11.21 10.08
CA ASN A 36 0.23 -11.31 9.95
C ASN A 36 1.01 -10.80 11.16
N CYS A 37 0.44 -9.90 11.97
CA CYS A 37 1.20 -9.14 12.97
C CYS A 37 0.84 -9.53 14.41
N THR A 38 -0.39 -9.97 14.66
CA THR A 38 -0.90 -10.26 16.01
C THR A 38 -0.24 -11.46 16.69
N ALA A 39 0.50 -12.29 15.94
CA ALA A 39 1.35 -13.31 16.52
C ALA A 39 2.43 -12.72 17.43
N CYS A 40 2.93 -11.52 17.11
CA CYS A 40 4.03 -10.88 17.83
C CYS A 40 3.67 -9.55 18.48
N HIS A 41 2.75 -8.78 17.91
CA HIS A 41 2.46 -7.40 18.31
C HIS A 41 0.99 -7.20 18.70
N VAL A 42 0.75 -6.20 19.55
CA VAL A 42 -0.61 -5.74 19.92
C VAL A 42 -0.76 -4.25 19.68
N ILE A 43 -1.99 -3.82 19.38
CA ILE A 43 -2.36 -2.40 19.38
C ILE A 43 -2.61 -1.98 20.83
N GLY A 44 -1.53 -1.65 21.53
CA GLY A 44 -1.51 -1.37 22.95
C GLY A 44 -0.10 -1.08 23.42
N GLU A 45 0.10 -1.02 24.73
CA GLU A 45 1.41 -0.77 25.34
C GLU A 45 2.09 -2.08 25.76
N THR A 46 1.31 -3.14 25.94
CA THR A 46 1.80 -4.44 26.40
C THR A 46 2.78 -5.05 25.40
N LYS A 47 3.90 -5.53 25.92
CA LYS A 47 4.86 -6.32 25.15
C LYS A 47 4.40 -7.79 25.12
N LEU A 48 4.43 -8.40 23.93
CA LEU A 48 4.33 -9.84 23.75
C LEU A 48 5.70 -10.38 23.35
N ILE A 49 5.83 -10.90 22.13
CA ILE A 49 7.12 -11.19 21.50
C ILE A 49 7.75 -9.88 21.04
N GLY A 50 6.96 -9.06 20.31
CA GLY A 50 7.28 -7.69 19.94
C GLY A 50 6.70 -6.66 20.91
N PRO A 51 7.17 -5.39 20.85
CA PRO A 51 6.59 -4.30 21.62
C PRO A 51 5.15 -3.99 21.19
N GLY A 52 4.36 -3.46 22.12
CA GLY A 52 3.08 -2.85 21.79
C GLY A 52 3.24 -1.65 20.85
N LEU A 53 2.32 -1.50 19.91
CA LEU A 53 2.40 -0.50 18.83
C LEU A 53 1.57 0.77 19.09
N LYS A 54 1.09 0.99 20.31
CA LYS A 54 0.42 2.25 20.66
C LYS A 54 1.39 3.43 20.44
N GLY A 55 0.92 4.43 19.70
CA GLY A 55 1.69 5.63 19.41
C GLY A 55 2.81 5.44 18.38
N VAL A 56 2.79 4.37 17.58
CA VAL A 56 3.90 4.07 16.65
C VAL A 56 4.02 5.12 15.53
N THR A 57 2.90 5.71 15.12
CA THR A 57 2.83 6.76 14.07
C THR A 57 3.40 8.10 14.51
N GLU A 58 3.48 8.33 15.82
CA GLU A 58 4.03 9.52 16.46
C GLU A 58 5.54 9.37 16.66
N LYS A 59 6.00 8.12 16.84
CA LYS A 59 7.43 7.80 17.00
C LYS A 59 8.15 7.68 15.66
N ARG A 60 7.46 7.28 14.59
CA ARG A 60 8.04 7.00 13.28
C ARG A 60 7.11 7.50 12.17
N ASN A 61 7.71 8.14 11.16
CA ASN A 61 6.96 8.60 9.99
C ASN A 61 6.51 7.42 9.11
N LYS A 62 5.59 7.72 8.19
CA LYS A 62 4.95 6.73 7.31
C LYS A 62 5.95 6.05 6.39
N GLU A 63 6.93 6.78 5.88
CA GLU A 63 7.96 6.28 4.97
C GLU A 63 8.83 5.23 5.67
N TRP A 64 9.25 5.54 6.90
CA TRP A 64 10.02 4.61 7.74
C TRP A 64 9.21 3.35 8.05
N LEU A 65 7.94 3.51 8.45
CA LEU A 65 7.08 2.37 8.78
C LEU A 65 6.86 1.47 7.57
N LYS A 66 6.65 2.04 6.38
CA LYS A 66 6.52 1.25 5.15
C LYS A 66 7.78 0.42 4.87
N LYS A 67 8.96 1.04 4.95
CA LYS A 67 10.24 0.34 4.73
C LYS A 67 10.46 -0.77 5.75
N TRP A 68 10.18 -0.48 7.02
CA TRP A 68 10.33 -1.46 8.11
C TRP A 68 9.35 -2.64 7.97
N ILE A 69 8.08 -2.39 7.64
CA ILE A 69 7.05 -3.42 7.47
C ILE A 69 7.36 -4.30 6.24
N ASN A 70 7.78 -3.69 5.13
CA ASN A 70 8.04 -4.38 3.88
C ASN A 70 9.46 -4.98 3.78
N ASN A 71 10.33 -4.67 4.75
CA ASN A 71 11.76 -4.99 4.72
C ASN A 71 12.45 -4.53 3.41
N SER A 72 12.20 -3.28 2.99
CA SER A 72 12.68 -2.72 1.71
C SER A 72 13.09 -1.25 1.75
#